data_AF-A0A7X7YKN7-F1
#
_entry.id   AF-A0A7X7YKN7-F1
#
_cell.length_a   1.000
_cell.length_b   1.000
_cell.length_c   1.000
_cell.angle_alpha   90.00
_cell.angle_beta   90.00
_cell.angle_gamma   90.00
#
_symmetry.space_group_name_H-M   'P 1'
#
loop_
_entity.id
_entity.type
_entity.pdbx_description
1 polymer ?
#
loop_
_entity_poly.entity_id
_entity_poly.type
_entity_poly.pdbx_seq_one_letter_code
_entity_poly.pdbx_strand_id
1 'polypeptide(L)'
;MEIIEITEQNIDKEHICCAIGKDKENENRAFTKKAWMKKNFRDGLVFRRLDDRGKVFIEYLPIEKAWKPLIGANYLIINCL
;
A
#
# COMPACT_ATOMS: atom_id res chain seq x y z
N MET A 1 8.62 17.22 -8.12
CA MET A 1 7.64 16.35 -7.47
C MET A 1 8.31 15.02 -7.25
N GLU A 2 8.52 14.64 -6.00
CA GLU A 2 9.24 13.42 -5.62
C GLU A 2 8.26 12.27 -5.42
N ILE A 3 8.65 11.05 -5.78
CA ILE A 3 7.88 9.84 -5.52
C ILE A 3 8.57 9.08 -4.40
N ILE A 4 7.81 8.80 -3.34
CA ILE A 4 8.30 8.04 -2.19
C ILE A 4 7.79 6.61 -2.32
N GLU A 5 8.71 5.67 -2.38
CA GLU A 5 8.42 4.25 -2.22
C GLU A 5 8.34 3.88 -0.74
N ILE A 6 7.26 3.22 -0.36
CA ILE A 6 7.04 2.77 1.00
C ILE A 6 7.66 1.37 1.15
N THR A 7 8.54 1.23 2.13
CA THR A 7 9.38 0.06 2.40
C THR A 7 9.23 -0.40 3.84
N GLU A 8 9.76 -1.58 4.19
CA GLU A 8 9.80 -2.05 5.58
C GLU A 8 10.48 -1.05 6.52
N GLN A 9 11.46 -0.28 6.03
CA GLN A 9 12.28 0.63 6.82
C GLN A 9 11.60 1.99 7.10
N ASN A 10 10.72 2.45 6.21
CA ASN A 10 10.10 3.77 6.31
C ASN A 10 8.59 3.75 6.62
N ILE A 11 7.90 2.62 6.44
CA ILE A 11 6.43 2.54 6.52
C ILE A 11 5.84 3.05 7.84
N ASP A 12 6.55 2.92 8.96
CA ASP A 12 6.05 3.40 10.25
C ASP A 12 6.08 4.94 10.35
N LYS A 13 7.06 5.58 9.71
CA LYS A 13 7.24 7.04 9.68
C LYS A 13 6.40 7.69 8.58
N GLU A 14 6.20 6.97 7.48
CA GLU A 14 5.50 7.47 6.32
C GLU A 14 3.98 7.44 6.48
N HIS A 15 3.31 8.40 5.85
CA HIS A 15 1.86 8.39 5.72
C HIS A 15 1.45 7.50 4.54
N ILE A 16 0.63 6.49 4.82
CA ILE A 16 -0.06 5.73 3.77
C ILE A 16 -1.49 6.25 3.67
N CYS A 17 -1.76 6.99 2.60
CA CYS A 17 -3.06 7.56 2.32
C CYS A 17 -4.08 6.43 2.08
N CYS A 18 -4.89 6.09 3.08
CA CYS A 18 -5.87 5.00 2.94
C CYS A 18 -7.29 5.42 3.35
N ALA A 19 -7.47 6.57 4.00
CA ALA A 19 -8.76 6.91 4.60
C ALA A 19 -9.12 8.39 4.50
N ILE A 20 -10.43 8.69 4.40
CA ILE A 20 -10.99 10.04 4.43
C ILE A 20 -11.16 10.42 5.90
N GLY A 21 -10.21 11.17 6.47
CA GLY A 21 -10.34 11.70 7.83
C GLY A 21 -9.14 11.40 8.73
N LYS A 22 -9.17 12.03 9.92
CA LYS A 22 -8.18 11.88 11.00
C LYS A 22 -8.82 11.36 12.29
N ASP A 23 -9.92 10.62 12.17
CA ASP A 23 -10.54 9.98 13.33
C ASP A 23 -9.78 8.70 13.74
N LYS A 24 -10.07 8.21 14.95
CA LYS A 24 -9.45 7.02 15.53
C LYS A 24 -9.69 5.76 14.69
N GLU A 25 -10.83 5.67 14.00
CA GLU A 25 -11.12 4.52 13.15
C GLU A 25 -10.18 4.48 11.93
N ASN A 26 -9.94 5.64 11.34
CA ASN A 26 -9.03 5.81 10.21
C ASN A 26 -7.57 5.55 10.60
N GLU A 27 -7.15 5.94 11.81
CA GLU A 27 -5.84 5.57 12.37
C GLU A 27 -5.69 4.04 12.51
N ASN A 28 -6.71 3.36 13.05
CA ASN A 28 -6.72 1.90 13.19
C ASN A 28 -6.68 1.19 11.83
N ARG A 29 -7.41 1.68 10.82
CA ARG A 29 -7.34 1.15 9.45
C ARG A 29 -5.95 1.31 8.84
N ALA A 30 -5.31 2.46 9.05
CA ALA A 30 -3.95 2.69 8.60
C ALA A 30 -2.98 1.71 9.27
N PHE A 31 -3.12 1.44 10.57
CA PHE A 31 -2.31 0.45 11.28
C PHE A 31 -2.48 -0.96 10.67
N THR A 32 -3.72 -1.42 10.49
CA THR A 32 -4.02 -2.73 9.89
C THR A 32 -3.42 -2.85 8.49
N LYS A 33 -3.54 -1.79 7.67
CA LYS A 33 -2.95 -1.78 6.34
C LYS A 33 -1.43 -1.77 6.37
N LYS A 34 -0.78 -0.99 7.24
CA LYS A 34 0.68 -1.03 7.41
C LYS A 34 1.15 -2.45 7.79
N ALA A 35 0.44 -3.12 8.70
CA ALA A 35 0.75 -4.48 9.10
C ALA A 35 0.60 -5.49 7.94
N TRP A 36 -0.44 -5.33 7.11
CA TRP A 36 -0.59 -6.14 5.89
C TRP A 36 0.53 -5.87 4.88
N MET A 37 0.83 -4.60 4.59
CA MET A 37 1.89 -4.22 3.65
C MET A 37 3.25 -4.80 4.06
N LYS A 38 3.63 -4.70 5.34
CA LYS A 38 4.87 -5.28 5.89
C LYS A 38 5.01 -6.78 5.59
N LYS A 39 3.92 -7.53 5.65
CA LYS A 39 3.93 -8.98 5.36
C LYS A 39 4.11 -9.28 3.87
N ASN A 40 3.60 -8.40 3.00
CA ASN A 40 3.50 -8.66 1.56
C ASN A 40 4.61 -7.99 0.73
N PHE A 41 5.45 -7.13 1.31
CA PHE A 41 6.59 -6.55 0.58
C PHE A 41 7.52 -7.63 0.01
N ARG A 42 7.76 -8.72 0.77
CA ARG A 42 8.57 -9.85 0.33
C ARG A 42 7.94 -10.66 -0.81
N ASP A 43 6.62 -10.55 -0.97
CA ASP A 43 5.87 -11.15 -2.07
C ASP A 43 5.75 -10.22 -3.29
N GLY A 44 6.46 -9.09 -3.29
CA GLY A 44 6.52 -8.17 -4.43
C GLY A 44 5.45 -7.06 -4.41
N LEU A 45 4.79 -6.83 -3.28
CA LEU A 45 3.95 -5.64 -3.11
C LEU A 45 4.79 -4.37 -3.23
N VAL A 46 4.34 -3.44 -4.08
CA VAL A 46 4.90 -2.10 -4.21
C VAL A 46 3.83 -1.08 -3.86
N PHE A 47 4.20 -0.10 -3.04
CA PHE A 47 3.37 1.06 -2.76
C PHE A 47 4.20 2.32 -2.95
N ARG A 48 3.76 3.20 -3.85
CA ARG A 48 4.41 4.48 -4.13
C ARG A 48 3.42 5.61 -3.98
N ARG A 49 3.81 6.66 -3.26
CA ARG A 49 3.02 7.89 -3.12
C ARG A 49 3.78 9.06 -3.71
N LEU A 50 3.04 10.05 -4.15
CA LEU A 50 3.60 11.36 -4.42
C LEU A 50 3.92 12.07 -3.09
N ASP A 51 5.05 12.77 -3.02
CA ASP A 51 5.37 13.65 -1.90
C ASP A 51 4.71 15.01 -2.03
N ASP A 52 3.38 15.01 -1.92
CA ASP A 52 2.56 16.21 -2.00
C ASP A 52 1.28 16.06 -1.16
N ARG A 53 0.59 17.17 -0.91
CA ARG A 53 -0.71 17.20 -0.26
C ARG A 53 -1.77 16.63 -1.21
N GLY A 54 -2.06 15.34 -1.05
CA GLY A 54 -3.13 14.71 -1.82
C GLY A 54 -3.20 13.20 -1.62
N LYS A 55 -4.27 12.60 -2.13
CA LYS A 55 -4.45 11.15 -2.15
C LYS A 55 -3.93 10.56 -3.46
N VAL A 56 -2.63 10.72 -3.69
CA VAL A 56 -1.99 10.30 -4.95
C VAL A 56 -0.98 9.20 -4.64
N PHE A 57 -1.38 7.97 -4.93
CA PHE A 57 -0.55 6.78 -4.76
C PHE A 57 -0.92 5.70 -5.77
N ILE A 58 -0.04 4.72 -5.91
CA ILE A 58 -0.30 3.46 -6.60
C ILE A 58 0.17 2.30 -5.71
N GLU A 59 -0.64 1.25 -5.67
CA GLU A 59 -0.34 0.00 -4.98
C GLU A 59 -0.55 -1.14 -5.98
N TYR A 60 0.46 -2.01 -6.12
CA TYR A 60 0.39 -3.16 -7.01
C TYR A 60 1.27 -4.31 -6.55
N LEU A 61 0.94 -5.52 -7.00
CA LEU A 61 1.67 -6.75 -6.70
C LEU A 61 1.50 -7.79 -7.82
N PRO A 62 2.34 -8.85 -7.88
CA PRO A 62 2.14 -9.97 -8.79
C PRO A 62 0.76 -10.63 -8.61
N ILE A 63 0.09 -10.96 -9.70
CA ILE A 63 -1.24 -11.59 -9.69
C ILE A 63 -1.28 -12.90 -8.89
N GLU A 64 -0.18 -13.66 -8.91
CA GLU A 64 0.01 -14.92 -8.19
C GLU A 64 0.01 -14.76 -6.67
N LYS A 65 0.21 -13.53 -6.19
CA LYS A 65 0.27 -13.14 -4.77
C LYS A 65 -0.93 -12.30 -4.33
N ALA A 66 -1.88 -12.06 -5.23
CA ALA A 66 -3.05 -11.25 -4.93
C ALA A 66 -3.94 -11.92 -3.87
N TRP A 67 -4.35 -11.15 -2.86
CA TRP A 67 -5.33 -11.58 -1.85
C TRP A 67 -6.74 -11.83 -2.44
N LYS A 68 -7.05 -11.20 -3.57
CA LYS A 68 -8.34 -11.31 -4.24
C LYS A 68 -8.44 -12.67 -4.97
N PRO A 69 -9.65 -13.22 -5.19
CA PRO A 69 -9.84 -14.50 -5.88
C PRO A 69 -9.61 -14.36 -7.40
N LEU A 70 -8.36 -14.08 -7.78
CA LEU A 70 -7.90 -13.87 -9.14
C LEU A 70 -6.87 -14.93 -9.47
N ILE A 71 -6.96 -15.49 -10.67
CA ILE A 71 -6.01 -16.47 -11.19
C ILE A 71 -5.40 -15.88 -12.45
N GLY A 72 -4.07 -15.85 -12.50
CA GLY A 72 -3.31 -15.42 -13.66
C GLY A 72 -1.84 -15.69 -13.45
N ALA A 73 -1.05 -15.44 -14.49
CA ALA A 73 0.39 -15.61 -14.47
C ALA A 73 1.08 -14.46 -15.21
N ASN A 74 2.16 -13.93 -14.66
CA ASN A 74 2.96 -12.85 -15.24
C ASN A 74 2.18 -11.54 -15.49
N TYR A 75 1.30 -11.17 -14.56
CA TYR A 75 0.62 -9.87 -14.53
C TYR A 75 0.88 -9.15 -13.21
N LEU A 76 0.88 -7.82 -13.27
CA LEU A 76 0.76 -6.98 -12.08
C LEU A 76 -0.70 -6.59 -11.89
N ILE A 77 -1.19 -6.71 -10.67
CA ILE A 77 -2.50 -6.21 -10.28
C ILE A 77 -2.31 -4.90 -9.55
N ILE A 78 -2.94 -3.84 -10.05
CA ILE A 78 -3.15 -2.61 -9.30
C ILE A 78 -4.31 -2.85 -8.33
N ASN A 79 -4.06 -2.69 -7.03
CA ASN A 79 -5.04 -2.92 -5.98
C ASN A 79 -5.03 -1.81 -4.92
N CYS A 80 -5.91 -1.96 -3.94
CA CYS A 80 -5.86 -1.26 -2.66
C CYS A 80 -6.55 -2.19 -1.66
N LEU A 81 -5.92 -2.43 -0.51
CA LEU A 81 -6.57 -3.03 0.66
C LEU A 81 -7.54 -2.05 1.32
#